data_AF-A0A662EUW0-F1
#
_entry.id   AF-A0A662EUW0-F1
#
_cell.length_a   1.000
_cell.length_b   1.000
_cell.length_c   1.000
_cell.angle_alpha   90.00
_cell.angle_beta   90.00
_cell.angle_gamma   90.00
#
_symmetry.space_group_name_H-M   'P 1'
#
loop_
_entity.id
_entity.type
_entity.pdbx_description
1 polymer ?
#
loop_
_entity_poly.entity_id
_entity_poly.type
_entity_poly.pdbx_seq_one_letter_code
_entity_poly.pdbx_strand_id
1 'polypeptide(L)'
;MNLVLFVIVSTFAVSSSPANDGLDSLLQVQRERAGIYAERLFRVIDNCSDKEPNPEELSDLRFLIAYLPLSDLASVDGEALLENVKLAREAMNRFSWGEIIPEEVYRHFVLPHRVTQEPFVRGWRERFFEELTPRVEGLSMEEAALEVNHWCHEKATFKSTTRRHQDPLTTIRAGYGRCGEETILGVAALRSVGIPARSAATLFWPHRDNNHAWVEVWVDCRWRYLGACEPEPELDRAWFTKDAARTMLTVATAYGDYHGDEPVLKRYGRSTLLNTTPNYAPTRELELTLLNNSGQPAAGERIVFNLFNFGSIMPSLALETDSDGVCRLPCGKGNWLISTGYNNDIFFHHLKADSEKVILRSDELTDIERLTEFTFTPPPEPQLLPFAPHDSLFSRRLATEDSLREIEVWKAWS
;
A
#
# COMPACT_ATOMS: atom_id res chain seq x y z
N MET A 1 73.22 6.61 -29.47
CA MET A 1 72.42 7.06 -28.31
C MET A 1 71.21 6.14 -28.26
N ASN A 2 71.23 5.17 -27.34
CA ASN A 2 70.21 4.13 -27.23
C ASN A 2 68.92 4.73 -26.69
N LEU A 3 67.81 4.67 -27.44
CA LEU A 3 66.48 4.99 -26.93
C LEU A 3 65.73 3.68 -26.67
N VAL A 4 65.59 3.34 -25.39
CA VAL A 4 64.79 2.20 -24.92
C VAL A 4 63.33 2.65 -24.89
N LEU A 5 62.47 1.97 -25.67
CA LEU A 5 61.03 2.22 -25.69
C LEU A 5 60.37 1.31 -24.63
N PHE A 6 59.96 1.88 -23.50
CA PHE A 6 59.07 1.21 -22.54
C PHE A 6 57.63 1.56 -22.90
N VAL A 7 56.85 0.58 -23.34
CA VAL A 7 55.38 0.69 -23.41
C VAL A 7 54.81 -0.14 -22.27
N ILE A 8 54.23 0.55 -21.30
CA ILE A 8 53.48 -0.03 -20.18
C ILE A 8 52.17 -0.55 -20.74
N VAL A 9 51.96 -1.87 -20.67
CA VAL A 9 50.66 -2.49 -20.96
C VAL A 9 49.78 -2.28 -19.74
N SER A 10 48.90 -1.29 -19.81
CA SER A 10 47.83 -1.11 -18.82
C SER A 10 46.78 -2.19 -19.06
N THR A 11 46.80 -3.25 -18.27
CA THR A 11 45.66 -4.18 -18.15
C THR A 11 44.49 -3.41 -17.54
N PHE A 12 43.50 -3.06 -18.36
CA PHE A 12 42.18 -2.68 -17.85
C PHE A 12 41.54 -3.93 -17.26
N ALA A 13 41.67 -4.09 -15.94
CA ALA A 13 40.73 -4.90 -15.19
C ALA A 13 39.39 -4.16 -15.24
N VAL A 14 38.46 -4.64 -16.06
CA VAL A 14 37.06 -4.25 -15.99
C VAL A 14 36.54 -4.83 -14.67
N SER A 15 36.60 -4.03 -13.59
CA SER A 15 35.76 -4.31 -12.44
C SER A 15 34.32 -4.02 -12.86
N SER A 16 33.48 -5.04 -12.90
CA SER A 16 32.04 -4.88 -13.01
C SER A 16 31.57 -3.98 -11.86
N SER A 17 31.31 -2.71 -12.16
CA SER A 17 30.55 -1.85 -11.25
C SER A 17 29.18 -2.51 -11.06
N PRO A 18 28.68 -2.65 -9.82
CA PRO A 18 27.30 -3.05 -9.63
C PRO A 18 26.41 -2.10 -10.43
N ALA A 19 25.36 -2.64 -11.05
CA ALA A 19 24.44 -1.91 -11.91
C ALA A 19 24.05 -0.57 -11.26
N ASN A 20 24.36 0.55 -11.94
CA ASN A 20 24.01 1.88 -11.46
C ASN A 20 22.50 2.08 -11.65
N ASP A 21 21.74 1.66 -10.64
CA ASP A 21 20.28 1.77 -10.54
C ASP A 21 19.84 3.09 -9.88
N GLY A 22 20.77 4.02 -9.66
CA GLY A 22 20.52 5.31 -9.00
C GLY A 22 20.25 5.22 -7.49
N LEU A 23 20.33 4.02 -6.89
CA LEU A 23 20.01 3.80 -5.47
C LEU A 23 21.22 3.92 -4.53
N ASP A 24 22.44 4.09 -5.06
CA ASP A 24 23.68 4.05 -4.27
C ASP A 24 23.67 5.00 -3.07
N SER A 25 23.16 6.23 -3.27
CA SER A 25 23.05 7.22 -2.18
C SER A 25 22.10 6.76 -1.08
N LEU A 26 20.96 6.15 -1.43
CA LEU A 26 20.01 5.60 -0.48
C LEU A 26 20.60 4.40 0.25
N LEU A 27 21.26 3.49 -0.45
CA LEU A 27 21.92 2.33 0.13
C LEU A 27 22.99 2.74 1.14
N GLN A 28 23.78 3.78 0.85
CA GLN A 28 24.73 4.33 1.80
C GLN A 28 24.03 4.84 3.06
N VAL A 29 22.95 5.62 2.92
CA VAL A 29 22.14 6.09 4.05
C VAL A 29 21.58 4.92 4.87
N GLN A 30 21.15 3.83 4.21
CA GLN A 30 20.69 2.64 4.92
C GLN A 30 21.80 1.92 5.66
N ARG A 31 22.98 1.81 5.07
CA ARG A 31 24.15 1.20 5.71
C ARG A 31 24.53 1.96 6.98
N GLU A 32 24.56 3.29 6.92
CA GLU A 32 24.80 4.15 8.08
C GLU A 32 23.73 3.97 9.16
N ARG A 33 22.45 3.96 8.78
CA ARG A 33 21.31 3.78 9.70
C ARG A 33 21.28 2.39 10.34
N ALA A 34 21.66 1.34 9.60
CA ALA A 34 21.71 -0.02 10.11
C ALA A 34 22.81 -0.20 11.17
N GLY A 35 23.87 0.62 11.12
CA GLY A 35 24.94 0.62 12.11
C GLY A 35 25.54 -0.78 12.30
N ILE A 36 25.48 -1.32 13.51
CA ILE A 36 26.00 -2.67 13.82
C ILE A 36 25.28 -3.79 13.07
N TYR A 37 24.07 -3.55 12.54
CA TYR A 37 23.31 -4.53 11.78
C TYR A 37 23.64 -4.50 10.27
N ALA A 38 24.44 -3.52 9.83
CA ALA A 38 24.76 -3.34 8.41
C ALA A 38 25.45 -4.57 7.80
N GLU A 39 26.38 -5.19 8.52
CA GLU A 39 27.07 -6.40 8.02
C GLU A 39 26.06 -7.49 7.68
N ARG A 40 25.14 -7.81 8.59
CA ARG A 40 24.10 -8.82 8.38
C ARG A 40 23.22 -8.50 7.18
N LEU A 41 22.79 -7.25 7.04
CA LEU A 41 21.87 -6.84 5.98
C LEU A 41 22.54 -6.76 4.59
N PHE A 42 23.79 -6.26 4.54
CA PHE A 42 24.50 -5.97 3.30
C PHE A 42 25.47 -7.08 2.87
N ARG A 43 25.74 -8.09 3.70
CA ARG A 43 26.65 -9.19 3.38
C ARG A 43 26.39 -9.80 2.01
N VAL A 44 25.11 -10.01 1.66
CA VAL A 44 24.71 -10.57 0.37
C VAL A 44 25.12 -9.66 -0.80
N ILE A 45 25.02 -8.34 -0.64
CA ILE A 45 25.44 -7.36 -1.65
C ILE A 45 26.98 -7.31 -1.72
N ASP A 46 27.65 -7.33 -0.57
CA ASP A 46 29.10 -7.11 -0.46
C ASP A 46 29.92 -8.34 -0.91
N ASN A 47 29.44 -9.55 -0.62
CA ASN A 47 30.16 -10.81 -0.84
C ASN A 47 29.63 -11.60 -2.05
N CYS A 48 29.20 -10.91 -3.11
CA CYS A 48 28.70 -11.53 -4.37
C CYS A 48 29.77 -12.32 -5.16
N SER A 49 30.74 -12.97 -4.52
CA SER A 49 31.91 -13.57 -5.20
C SER A 49 31.80 -15.07 -5.51
N ASP A 50 30.86 -15.84 -4.93
CA ASP A 50 30.92 -17.31 -5.05
C ASP A 50 29.70 -18.01 -5.69
N LYS A 51 28.54 -17.35 -5.77
CA LYS A 51 27.34 -17.76 -6.54
C LYS A 51 26.50 -16.50 -6.79
N GLU A 52 26.85 -15.74 -7.83
CA GLU A 52 26.21 -14.46 -8.12
C GLU A 52 24.67 -14.61 -8.16
N PRO A 53 23.90 -13.85 -7.35
CA PRO A 53 22.50 -13.62 -7.69
C PRO A 53 22.44 -13.00 -9.09
N ASN A 54 21.47 -13.42 -9.89
CA ASN A 54 21.24 -12.85 -11.23
C ASN A 54 21.21 -11.31 -11.11
N PRO A 55 21.82 -10.53 -12.02
CA PRO A 55 21.78 -9.06 -11.98
C PRO A 55 20.42 -8.43 -11.66
N GLU A 56 19.32 -9.03 -12.12
CA GLU A 56 17.96 -8.62 -11.79
C GLU A 56 17.62 -8.82 -10.30
N GLU A 57 17.94 -10.00 -9.74
CA GLU A 57 17.75 -10.28 -8.32
C GLU A 57 18.59 -9.34 -7.44
N LEU A 58 19.81 -9.02 -7.87
CA LEU A 58 20.65 -8.05 -7.17
C LEU A 58 20.03 -6.65 -7.22
N SER A 59 19.48 -6.24 -8.37
CA SER A 59 18.78 -4.95 -8.50
C SER A 59 17.55 -4.88 -7.60
N ASP A 60 16.76 -5.94 -7.52
CA ASP A 60 15.58 -5.99 -6.65
C ASP A 60 15.94 -6.00 -5.16
N LEU A 61 17.00 -6.74 -4.79
CA LEU A 61 17.50 -6.74 -3.43
C LEU A 61 17.98 -5.34 -3.02
N ARG A 62 18.71 -4.65 -3.91
CA ARG A 62 19.14 -3.26 -3.72
C ARG A 62 17.93 -2.33 -3.58
N PHE A 63 16.91 -2.48 -4.41
CA PHE A 63 15.66 -1.74 -4.31
C PHE A 63 14.95 -1.95 -2.95
N LEU A 64 14.81 -3.20 -2.51
CA LEU A 64 14.21 -3.51 -1.21
C LEU A 64 15.00 -2.86 -0.08
N ILE A 65 16.33 -3.01 -0.06
CA ILE A 65 17.18 -2.47 1.00
C ILE A 65 17.12 -0.95 1.03
N ALA A 66 17.22 -0.28 -0.13
CA ALA A 66 17.17 1.18 -0.25
C ALA A 66 15.92 1.78 0.43
N TYR A 67 14.78 1.08 0.38
CA TYR A 67 13.49 1.53 0.92
C TYR A 67 12.98 0.75 2.16
N LEU A 68 13.76 -0.22 2.67
CA LEU A 68 13.48 -1.03 3.89
C LEU A 68 13.13 -0.29 5.20
N PRO A 69 11.90 -0.37 5.75
CA PRO A 69 11.50 0.37 6.96
C PRO A 69 12.55 0.39 8.10
N LEU A 70 12.63 1.48 8.87
CA LEU A 70 13.68 1.63 9.91
C LEU A 70 13.71 0.46 10.91
N SER A 71 12.54 -0.08 11.27
CA SER A 71 12.43 -1.27 12.12
C SER A 71 13.11 -2.49 11.53
N ASP A 72 13.08 -2.62 10.22
CA ASP A 72 13.50 -3.80 9.48
C ASP A 72 15.02 -3.82 9.28
N LEU A 73 15.69 -2.66 9.29
CA LEU A 73 17.15 -2.59 9.34
C LEU A 73 17.72 -3.35 10.55
N ALA A 74 16.98 -3.40 11.66
CA ALA A 74 17.40 -4.09 12.89
C ALA A 74 16.91 -5.54 12.97
N SER A 75 15.81 -5.91 12.31
CA SER A 75 15.15 -7.21 12.49
C SER A 75 15.26 -8.16 11.29
N VAL A 76 15.51 -7.64 10.09
CA VAL A 76 15.55 -8.43 8.85
C VAL A 76 17.00 -8.74 8.46
N ASP A 77 17.16 -9.89 7.80
CA ASP A 77 18.44 -10.42 7.31
C ASP A 77 18.53 -10.29 5.79
N GLY A 78 19.72 -10.04 5.25
CA GLY A 78 19.94 -9.87 3.81
C GLY A 78 19.57 -11.13 3.03
N GLU A 79 19.88 -12.30 3.57
CA GLU A 79 19.54 -13.59 2.97
C GLU A 79 18.02 -13.83 2.92
N ALA A 80 17.27 -13.38 3.93
CA ALA A 80 15.81 -13.50 3.94
C ALA A 80 15.16 -12.59 2.89
N LEU A 81 15.73 -11.40 2.64
CA LEU A 81 15.29 -10.52 1.55
C LEU A 81 15.63 -11.12 0.19
N LEU A 82 16.81 -11.71 0.03
CA LEU A 82 17.20 -12.38 -1.22
C LEU A 82 16.26 -13.57 -1.53
N GLU A 83 15.89 -14.36 -0.52
CA GLU A 83 14.91 -15.44 -0.68
C GLU A 83 13.56 -14.91 -1.16
N ASN A 84 13.07 -13.81 -0.57
CA ASN A 84 11.86 -13.13 -1.03
C ASN A 84 11.97 -12.64 -2.49
N VAL A 85 13.11 -12.07 -2.88
CA VAL A 85 13.39 -11.63 -4.25
C VAL A 85 13.32 -12.79 -5.23
N LYS A 86 14.01 -13.90 -4.92
CA LYS A 86 14.04 -15.09 -5.78
C LYS A 86 12.66 -15.65 -6.02
N LEU A 87 11.87 -15.82 -4.97
CA LEU A 87 10.50 -16.30 -5.07
C LEU A 87 9.58 -15.31 -5.80
N ALA A 88 9.79 -14.00 -5.64
CA ALA A 88 9.06 -13.00 -6.40
C ALA A 88 9.35 -13.13 -7.91
N ARG A 89 10.61 -13.24 -8.31
CA ARG A 89 11.00 -13.45 -9.72
C ARG A 89 10.55 -14.80 -10.25
N GLU A 90 10.64 -15.86 -9.45
CA GLU A 90 10.13 -17.17 -9.83
C GLU A 90 8.64 -17.12 -10.17
N ALA A 91 7.83 -16.45 -9.35
CA ALA A 91 6.41 -16.27 -9.63
C ALA A 91 6.16 -15.48 -10.93
N MET A 92 6.93 -14.42 -11.18
CA MET A 92 6.86 -13.66 -12.44
C MET A 92 7.24 -14.50 -13.66
N ASN A 93 8.22 -15.40 -13.52
CA ASN A 93 8.64 -16.25 -14.64
C ASN A 93 7.70 -17.45 -14.87
N ARG A 94 6.93 -17.83 -13.86
CA ARG A 94 6.08 -19.03 -13.91
C ARG A 94 4.73 -18.77 -14.56
N PHE A 95 4.08 -17.67 -14.23
CA PHE A 95 2.70 -17.41 -14.64
C PHE A 95 2.64 -16.44 -15.82
N SER A 96 1.63 -16.62 -16.67
CA SER A 96 1.45 -15.85 -17.91
C SER A 96 1.34 -14.35 -17.69
N TRP A 97 0.84 -13.90 -16.54
CA TRP A 97 0.75 -12.48 -16.21
C TRP A 97 2.10 -11.81 -15.92
N GLY A 98 3.16 -12.58 -15.65
CA GLY A 98 4.46 -11.98 -15.39
C GLY A 98 5.05 -11.25 -16.59
N GLU A 99 4.69 -11.63 -17.81
CA GLU A 99 5.13 -10.99 -19.04
C GLU A 99 4.44 -9.64 -19.32
N ILE A 100 3.25 -9.40 -18.75
CA ILE A 100 2.45 -8.19 -19.00
C ILE A 100 2.61 -7.12 -17.92
N ILE A 101 3.09 -7.49 -16.74
CA ILE A 101 3.24 -6.58 -15.60
C ILE A 101 4.49 -5.72 -15.83
N PRO A 102 4.37 -4.38 -15.85
CA PRO A 102 5.53 -3.50 -15.94
C PRO A 102 6.47 -3.65 -14.74
N GLU A 103 7.78 -3.51 -14.97
CA GLU A 103 8.81 -3.61 -13.93
C GLU A 103 8.55 -2.65 -12.75
N GLU A 104 8.03 -1.45 -13.00
CA GLU A 104 7.63 -0.51 -11.94
C GLU A 104 6.47 -1.07 -11.09
N VAL A 105 5.44 -1.65 -11.71
CA VAL A 105 4.32 -2.27 -10.97
C VAL A 105 4.82 -3.46 -10.14
N TYR A 106 5.70 -4.29 -10.71
CA TYR A 106 6.33 -5.40 -10.02
C TYR A 106 7.10 -4.96 -8.76
N ARG A 107 8.02 -4.00 -8.89
CA ARG A 107 8.89 -3.56 -7.79
C ARG A 107 8.10 -2.97 -6.63
N HIS A 108 7.03 -2.24 -6.94
CA HIS A 108 6.26 -1.52 -5.93
C HIS A 108 5.12 -2.35 -5.32
N PHE A 109 4.61 -3.38 -6.01
CA PHE A 109 3.39 -4.07 -5.62
C PHE A 109 3.44 -5.62 -5.67
N VAL A 110 4.52 -6.24 -6.12
CA VAL A 110 4.76 -7.70 -6.03
C VAL A 110 5.96 -8.01 -5.14
N LEU A 111 7.08 -7.36 -5.42
CA LEU A 111 8.37 -7.56 -4.74
C LEU A 111 8.36 -7.31 -3.22
N PRO A 112 7.62 -6.33 -2.65
CA PRO A 112 7.77 -5.97 -1.24
C PRO A 112 7.54 -7.15 -0.29
N HIS A 113 8.44 -7.28 0.69
CA HIS A 113 8.46 -8.36 1.70
C HIS A 113 7.36 -8.22 2.76
N ARG A 114 6.70 -7.05 2.79
CA ARG A 114 5.63 -6.65 3.71
C ARG A 114 4.56 -5.84 2.98
N VAL A 115 3.39 -5.75 3.60
CA VAL A 115 2.21 -5.01 3.14
C VAL A 115 2.07 -3.69 3.91
N THR A 116 2.07 -3.73 5.24
CA THR A 116 1.86 -2.56 6.11
C THR A 116 2.80 -2.57 7.33
N GLN A 117 2.26 -2.53 8.55
CA GLN A 117 2.96 -2.45 9.83
C GLN A 117 3.18 -3.81 10.53
N GLU A 118 2.66 -4.92 9.98
CA GLU A 118 2.88 -6.27 10.48
C GLU A 118 4.36 -6.66 10.55
N PRO A 119 4.81 -7.48 11.50
CA PRO A 119 6.21 -7.91 11.53
C PRO A 119 6.55 -8.73 10.27
N PHE A 120 7.76 -8.57 9.74
CA PHE A 120 8.26 -9.49 8.71
C PHE A 120 8.47 -10.88 9.31
N VAL A 121 8.01 -11.91 8.61
CA VAL A 121 8.25 -13.31 8.94
C VAL A 121 8.87 -14.01 7.74
N ARG A 122 9.99 -14.71 7.92
CA ARG A 122 10.61 -15.46 6.83
C ARG A 122 9.74 -16.67 6.44
N GLY A 123 9.74 -17.05 5.16
CA GLY A 123 9.07 -18.26 4.66
C GLY A 123 7.59 -18.10 4.32
N TRP A 124 6.97 -16.93 4.53
CA TRP A 124 5.56 -16.74 4.13
C TRP A 124 5.39 -16.90 2.62
N ARG A 125 6.30 -16.31 1.82
CA ARG A 125 6.19 -16.29 0.36
C ARG A 125 6.36 -17.69 -0.23
N GLU A 126 7.33 -18.45 0.27
CA GLU A 126 7.59 -19.84 -0.14
C GLU A 126 6.35 -20.69 0.08
N ARG A 127 5.85 -20.71 1.32
CA ARG A 127 4.66 -21.50 1.69
C ARG A 127 3.45 -21.13 0.84
N PHE A 128 3.21 -19.84 0.62
CA PHE A 128 2.04 -19.40 -0.15
C PHE A 128 2.19 -19.73 -1.63
N PHE A 129 3.40 -19.55 -2.19
CA PHE A 129 3.70 -19.93 -3.55
C PHE A 129 3.47 -21.44 -3.76
N GLU A 130 3.95 -22.30 -2.86
CA GLU A 130 3.73 -23.75 -2.93
C GLU A 130 2.25 -24.14 -2.87
N GLU A 131 1.48 -23.56 -1.94
CA GLU A 131 0.05 -23.89 -1.76
C GLU A 131 -0.84 -23.34 -2.89
N LEU A 132 -0.53 -22.14 -3.41
CA LEU A 132 -1.37 -21.45 -4.40
C LEU A 132 -1.04 -21.81 -5.84
N THR A 133 0.22 -22.11 -6.15
CA THR A 133 0.66 -22.51 -7.49
C THR A 133 -0.27 -23.52 -8.18
N PRO A 134 -0.57 -24.69 -7.58
CA PRO A 134 -1.42 -25.68 -8.25
C PRO A 134 -2.88 -25.23 -8.42
N ARG A 135 -3.33 -24.19 -7.69
CA ARG A 135 -4.68 -23.64 -7.81
C ARG A 135 -4.81 -22.65 -8.95
N VAL A 136 -3.75 -21.88 -9.21
CA VAL A 136 -3.78 -20.78 -10.18
C VAL A 136 -3.18 -21.14 -11.53
N GLU A 137 -2.54 -22.30 -11.64
CA GLU A 137 -1.94 -22.79 -12.88
C GLU A 137 -2.99 -22.86 -14.02
N GLY A 138 -2.70 -22.20 -15.14
CA GLY A 138 -3.60 -22.17 -16.30
C GLY A 138 -4.79 -21.21 -16.21
N LEU A 139 -4.98 -20.51 -15.09
CA LEU A 139 -6.00 -19.46 -14.96
C LEU A 139 -5.55 -18.15 -15.61
N SER A 140 -6.51 -17.31 -16.00
CA SER A 140 -6.23 -15.89 -16.25
C SER A 140 -5.86 -15.16 -14.96
N MET A 141 -5.27 -13.96 -15.08
CA MET A 141 -4.88 -13.17 -13.92
C MET A 141 -6.07 -12.79 -13.02
N GLU A 142 -7.23 -12.48 -13.61
CA GLU A 142 -8.47 -12.19 -12.86
C GLU A 142 -8.97 -13.43 -12.11
N GLU A 143 -9.08 -14.57 -12.79
CA GLU A 143 -9.50 -15.84 -12.19
C GLU A 143 -8.53 -16.29 -11.08
N ALA A 144 -7.22 -16.11 -11.29
CA ALA A 144 -6.21 -16.40 -10.28
C ALA A 144 -6.36 -15.50 -9.05
N ALA A 145 -6.65 -14.21 -9.22
CA ALA A 145 -6.89 -13.30 -8.09
C ALA A 145 -8.12 -13.71 -7.27
N LEU A 146 -9.20 -14.12 -7.93
CA LEU A 146 -10.41 -14.63 -7.28
C LEU A 146 -10.15 -15.97 -6.57
N GLU A 147 -9.41 -16.87 -7.21
CA GLU A 147 -9.04 -18.17 -6.63
C GLU A 147 -8.13 -18.03 -5.40
N VAL A 148 -7.18 -17.09 -5.44
CA VAL A 148 -6.37 -16.74 -4.27
C VAL A 148 -7.24 -16.24 -3.12
N ASN A 149 -8.30 -15.46 -3.40
CA ASN A 149 -9.20 -14.98 -2.35
C ASN A 149 -10.04 -16.10 -1.73
N HIS A 150 -10.45 -17.09 -2.53
CA HIS A 150 -11.05 -18.33 -2.03
C HIS A 150 -10.09 -19.08 -1.11
N TRP A 151 -8.81 -19.22 -1.49
CA TRP A 151 -7.81 -19.80 -0.59
C TRP A 151 -7.66 -19.00 0.70
N CYS A 152 -7.64 -17.66 0.65
CA CYS A 152 -7.60 -16.82 1.86
C CYS A 152 -8.81 -17.08 2.78
N HIS A 153 -10.00 -17.23 2.19
CA HIS A 153 -11.23 -17.55 2.91
C HIS A 153 -11.16 -18.92 3.61
N GLU A 154 -10.51 -19.91 3.01
CA GLU A 154 -10.23 -21.20 3.67
C GLU A 154 -9.29 -21.08 4.88
N LYS A 155 -8.49 -20.00 4.96
CA LYS A 155 -7.50 -19.83 6.03
C LYS A 155 -7.94 -18.93 7.17
N ALA A 156 -8.73 -17.90 6.90
CA ALA A 156 -9.08 -16.90 7.90
C ALA A 156 -10.47 -16.30 7.71
N THR A 157 -11.04 -15.78 8.80
CA THR A 157 -12.30 -15.04 8.80
C THR A 157 -12.24 -13.83 9.72
N PHE A 158 -13.25 -12.95 9.61
CA PHE A 158 -13.23 -11.70 10.34
C PHE A 158 -13.46 -11.93 11.84
N LYS A 159 -12.54 -11.40 12.65
CA LYS A 159 -12.73 -11.23 14.09
C LYS A 159 -11.91 -10.04 14.56
N SER A 160 -12.53 -9.15 15.34
CA SER A 160 -11.82 -8.01 15.90
C SER A 160 -10.63 -8.46 16.76
N THR A 161 -9.47 -7.85 16.54
CA THR A 161 -8.21 -8.13 17.25
C THR A 161 -7.68 -6.85 17.91
N THR A 162 -6.36 -6.66 17.96
CA THR A 162 -5.73 -5.45 18.52
C THR A 162 -5.34 -4.47 17.42
N ARG A 163 -4.86 -3.27 17.80
CA ARG A 163 -4.38 -2.29 16.83
C ARG A 163 -3.12 -2.77 16.08
N ARG A 164 -2.32 -3.67 16.65
CA ARG A 164 -1.12 -4.20 15.98
C ARG A 164 -1.52 -5.32 15.02
N HIS A 165 -1.11 -5.19 13.76
CA HIS A 165 -1.36 -6.19 12.74
C HIS A 165 -0.55 -7.47 12.99
N GLN A 166 -1.19 -8.61 12.76
CA GLN A 166 -0.54 -9.90 12.67
C GLN A 166 0.16 -10.04 11.30
N ASP A 167 1.23 -10.83 11.24
CA ASP A 167 1.80 -11.27 9.96
C ASP A 167 0.90 -12.34 9.30
N PRO A 168 1.03 -12.57 7.96
CA PRO A 168 0.19 -13.51 7.24
C PRO A 168 0.17 -14.92 7.85
N LEU A 169 1.31 -15.43 8.32
CA LEU A 169 1.37 -16.78 8.92
C LEU A 169 0.69 -16.83 10.28
N THR A 170 0.79 -15.76 11.07
CA THR A 170 0.04 -15.65 12.32
C THR A 170 -1.46 -15.59 12.08
N THR A 171 -1.93 -14.87 11.06
CA THR A 171 -3.36 -14.82 10.71
C THR A 171 -3.90 -16.19 10.31
N ILE A 172 -3.15 -16.96 9.52
CA ILE A 172 -3.51 -18.35 9.19
C ILE A 172 -3.54 -19.23 10.44
N ARG A 173 -2.52 -19.14 11.31
CA ARG A 173 -2.49 -19.93 12.57
C ARG A 173 -3.65 -19.59 13.51
N ALA A 174 -4.03 -18.31 13.57
CA ALA A 174 -5.15 -17.87 14.38
C ALA A 174 -6.50 -18.31 13.78
N GLY A 175 -6.58 -18.39 12.45
CA GLY A 175 -7.82 -18.61 11.70
C GLY A 175 -8.71 -17.37 11.61
N TYR A 176 -8.22 -16.20 12.07
CA TYR A 176 -8.99 -14.97 12.06
C TYR A 176 -8.12 -13.71 12.14
N GLY A 177 -8.69 -12.59 11.68
CA GLY A 177 -8.10 -11.26 11.77
C GLY A 177 -9.16 -10.16 11.59
N ARG A 178 -8.84 -8.90 11.90
CA ARG A 178 -9.67 -7.77 11.42
C ARG A 178 -9.33 -7.47 9.95
N CYS A 179 -10.11 -6.58 9.33
CA CYS A 179 -9.94 -6.14 7.95
C CYS A 179 -8.48 -5.82 7.55
N GLY A 180 -7.69 -5.27 8.49
CA GLY A 180 -6.26 -5.01 8.27
C GLY A 180 -5.42 -6.28 8.11
N GLU A 181 -5.62 -7.29 8.98
CA GLU A 181 -4.90 -8.57 8.89
C GLU A 181 -5.38 -9.42 7.72
N GLU A 182 -6.69 -9.41 7.41
CA GLU A 182 -7.23 -10.06 6.22
C GLU A 182 -6.63 -9.44 4.95
N THR A 183 -6.55 -8.11 4.88
CA THR A 183 -5.89 -7.40 3.77
C THR A 183 -4.41 -7.76 3.66
N ILE A 184 -3.69 -7.88 4.78
CA ILE A 184 -2.30 -8.32 4.78
C ILE A 184 -2.17 -9.73 4.21
N LEU A 185 -3.01 -10.67 4.65
CA LEU A 185 -3.02 -12.04 4.14
C LEU A 185 -3.34 -12.07 2.64
N GLY A 186 -4.37 -11.36 2.21
CA GLY A 186 -4.79 -11.29 0.80
C GLY A 186 -3.71 -10.69 -0.09
N VAL A 187 -3.10 -9.56 0.29
CA VAL A 187 -2.00 -8.97 -0.49
C VAL A 187 -0.79 -9.90 -0.52
N ALA A 188 -0.41 -10.51 0.60
CA ALA A 188 0.71 -11.45 0.63
C ALA A 188 0.45 -12.66 -0.29
N ALA A 189 -0.73 -13.27 -0.23
CA ALA A 189 -1.13 -14.40 -1.05
C ALA A 189 -1.13 -14.07 -2.56
N LEU A 190 -1.64 -12.90 -2.95
CA LEU A 190 -1.60 -12.45 -4.35
C LEU A 190 -0.15 -12.25 -4.82
N ARG A 191 0.66 -11.58 -3.99
CA ARG A 191 2.08 -11.31 -4.31
C ARG A 191 2.92 -12.58 -4.40
N SER A 192 2.59 -13.64 -3.65
CA SER A 192 3.34 -14.90 -3.75
C SER A 192 3.20 -15.56 -5.11
N VAL A 193 2.08 -15.35 -5.81
CA VAL A 193 1.87 -15.83 -7.18
C VAL A 193 2.09 -14.74 -8.24
N GLY A 194 2.81 -13.68 -7.90
CA GLY A 194 3.22 -12.66 -8.87
C GLY A 194 2.11 -11.68 -9.27
N ILE A 195 0.96 -11.69 -8.61
CA ILE A 195 -0.13 -10.75 -8.89
C ILE A 195 0.13 -9.44 -8.11
N PRO A 196 0.24 -8.27 -8.77
CA PRO A 196 0.46 -7.01 -8.07
C PRO A 196 -0.76 -6.64 -7.25
N ALA A 197 -0.51 -6.40 -5.96
CA ALA A 197 -1.57 -6.12 -4.99
C ALA A 197 -1.12 -5.09 -3.97
N ARG A 198 -2.06 -4.29 -3.47
CA ARG A 198 -1.83 -3.30 -2.41
C ARG A 198 -3.01 -3.20 -1.46
N SER A 199 -2.73 -2.73 -0.26
CA SER A 199 -3.77 -2.36 0.69
C SER A 199 -4.38 -1.03 0.27
N ALA A 200 -5.70 -0.98 0.19
CA ALA A 200 -6.48 0.24 0.10
C ALA A 200 -7.30 0.40 1.38
N ALA A 201 -7.49 1.62 1.84
CA ALA A 201 -8.27 1.89 3.03
C ALA A 201 -8.92 3.27 3.00
N THR A 202 -10.10 3.34 3.62
CA THR A 202 -10.64 4.60 4.13
C THR A 202 -10.41 4.66 5.62
N LEU A 203 -9.72 5.71 6.08
CA LEU A 203 -9.44 5.88 7.50
C LEU A 203 -10.70 6.12 8.31
N PHE A 204 -11.71 6.77 7.72
CA PHE A 204 -13.00 7.04 8.34
C PHE A 204 -14.09 7.10 7.27
N TRP A 205 -15.22 6.41 7.49
CA TRP A 205 -16.39 6.63 6.64
C TRP A 205 -17.00 8.00 6.94
N PRO A 206 -17.41 8.78 5.92
CA PRO A 206 -18.04 10.07 6.17
C PRO A 206 -19.51 9.96 6.60
N HIS A 207 -20.13 8.79 6.42
CA HIS A 207 -21.57 8.58 6.66
C HIS A 207 -21.89 7.65 7.83
N ARG A 208 -20.88 7.11 8.52
CA ARG A 208 -21.05 6.24 9.69
C ARG A 208 -19.77 6.12 10.51
N ASP A 209 -19.89 5.77 11.79
CA ASP A 209 -18.75 5.49 12.64
C ASP A 209 -18.15 4.12 12.32
N ASN A 210 -17.09 4.11 11.52
CA ASN A 210 -16.19 2.98 11.31
C ASN A 210 -15.04 3.41 10.37
N ASN A 211 -14.13 2.49 10.11
CA ASN A 211 -13.18 2.52 9.00
C ASN A 211 -13.23 1.20 8.23
N HIS A 212 -12.48 1.08 7.15
CA HIS A 212 -12.29 -0.20 6.48
C HIS A 212 -11.01 -0.23 5.65
N ALA A 213 -10.47 -1.43 5.48
CA ALA A 213 -9.31 -1.72 4.65
C ALA A 213 -9.61 -2.98 3.83
N TRP A 214 -9.15 -2.99 2.59
CA TRP A 214 -9.37 -4.05 1.62
C TRP A 214 -8.20 -4.12 0.63
N VAL A 215 -8.32 -4.98 -0.37
CA VAL A 215 -7.26 -5.26 -1.35
C VAL A 215 -7.61 -4.61 -2.68
N GLU A 216 -6.65 -3.89 -3.24
CA GLU A 216 -6.62 -3.55 -4.66
C GLU A 216 -5.66 -4.49 -5.38
N VAL A 217 -6.10 -5.02 -6.51
CA VAL A 217 -5.37 -5.94 -7.39
C VAL A 217 -5.21 -5.31 -8.76
N TRP A 218 -4.01 -5.36 -9.33
CA TRP A 218 -3.77 -4.87 -10.69
C TRP A 218 -4.01 -6.01 -11.68
N VAL A 219 -5.00 -5.84 -12.54
CA VAL A 219 -5.37 -6.82 -13.57
C VAL A 219 -5.67 -6.05 -14.86
N ASP A 220 -5.12 -6.50 -15.98
CA ASP A 220 -5.35 -5.90 -17.30
C ASP A 220 -5.13 -4.37 -17.34
N CYS A 221 -3.97 -3.92 -16.82
CA CYS A 221 -3.61 -2.51 -16.80
C CYS A 221 -4.51 -1.59 -15.95
N ARG A 222 -5.30 -2.15 -15.04
CA ARG A 222 -6.15 -1.37 -14.12
C ARG A 222 -6.16 -1.95 -12.71
N TRP A 223 -6.30 -1.06 -11.73
CA TRP A 223 -6.58 -1.46 -10.36
C TRP A 223 -8.07 -1.78 -10.19
N ARG A 224 -8.34 -2.96 -9.67
CA ARG A 224 -9.65 -3.47 -9.27
C ARG A 224 -9.62 -3.75 -7.77
N TYR A 225 -10.76 -3.94 -7.13
CA TYR A 225 -10.79 -4.28 -5.71
C TYR A 225 -11.51 -5.61 -5.42
N LEU A 226 -11.17 -6.19 -4.27
CA LEU A 226 -11.86 -7.34 -3.67
C LEU A 226 -11.87 -7.22 -2.14
N GLY A 227 -12.84 -7.86 -1.50
CA GLY A 227 -12.84 -8.06 -0.04
C GLY A 227 -11.90 -9.20 0.33
N ALA A 228 -10.97 -8.94 1.24
CA ALA A 228 -9.98 -9.95 1.63
C ALA A 228 -10.62 -11.05 2.49
N CYS A 229 -10.41 -12.32 2.12
CA CYS A 229 -11.06 -13.47 2.76
C CYS A 229 -12.60 -13.48 2.59
N GLU A 230 -13.12 -12.67 1.66
CA GLU A 230 -14.54 -12.50 1.38
C GLU A 230 -14.78 -12.73 -0.13
N PRO A 231 -14.81 -13.99 -0.59
CA PRO A 231 -14.86 -14.28 -2.02
C PRO A 231 -16.17 -13.79 -2.65
N GLU A 232 -16.04 -13.19 -3.83
CA GLU A 232 -17.14 -12.79 -4.69
C GLU A 232 -16.89 -13.34 -6.10
N PRO A 233 -17.94 -13.53 -6.93
CA PRO A 233 -17.78 -14.12 -8.26
C PRO A 233 -16.95 -13.30 -9.26
N GLU A 234 -16.72 -12.02 -8.98
CA GLU A 234 -16.06 -11.07 -9.86
C GLU A 234 -15.35 -9.98 -9.04
N LEU A 235 -14.33 -9.33 -9.63
CA LEU A 235 -13.69 -8.16 -9.02
C LEU A 235 -14.61 -6.94 -9.08
N ASP A 236 -14.32 -5.93 -8.26
CA ASP A 236 -15.16 -4.75 -8.00
C ASP A 236 -16.53 -5.07 -7.37
N ARG A 237 -16.63 -6.24 -6.75
CA ARG A 237 -17.80 -6.65 -6.01
C ARG A 237 -17.38 -7.03 -4.59
N ALA A 238 -18.00 -6.35 -3.63
CA ALA A 238 -17.80 -6.57 -2.20
C ALA A 238 -18.96 -5.95 -1.42
N TRP A 239 -19.21 -6.42 -0.20
CA TRP A 239 -20.27 -5.88 0.66
C TRP A 239 -20.12 -4.37 0.93
N PHE A 240 -18.88 -3.86 0.95
CA PHE A 240 -18.56 -2.45 1.18
C PHE A 240 -18.59 -1.59 -0.10
N THR A 241 -18.89 -2.14 -1.27
CA THR A 241 -18.80 -1.41 -2.56
C THR A 241 -19.58 -0.08 -2.53
N LYS A 242 -20.81 -0.11 -2.03
CA LYS A 242 -21.65 1.10 -1.89
C LYS A 242 -21.05 2.11 -0.91
N ASP A 243 -20.41 1.63 0.15
CA ASP A 243 -19.75 2.50 1.14
C ASP A 243 -18.47 3.12 0.56
N ALA A 244 -17.65 2.34 -0.16
CA ALA A 244 -16.41 2.79 -0.82
C ALA A 244 -16.65 3.92 -1.82
N ALA A 245 -17.73 3.81 -2.61
CA ALA A 245 -18.17 4.86 -3.53
C ALA A 245 -18.67 6.14 -2.83
N ARG A 246 -18.83 6.13 -1.51
CA ARG A 246 -19.18 7.29 -0.68
C ARG A 246 -18.02 7.81 0.16
N THR A 247 -16.80 7.35 -0.07
CA THR A 247 -15.63 7.82 0.69
C THR A 247 -15.28 9.26 0.35
N MET A 248 -14.73 9.97 1.35
CA MET A 248 -14.08 11.26 1.11
C MET A 248 -12.65 11.10 0.60
N LEU A 249 -11.97 10.06 1.07
CA LEU A 249 -10.60 9.74 0.70
C LEU A 249 -10.37 8.24 0.90
N THR A 250 -9.92 7.56 -0.15
CA THR A 250 -9.33 6.22 -0.07
C THR A 250 -7.85 6.33 -0.42
N VAL A 251 -7.02 5.69 0.40
CA VAL A 251 -5.57 5.73 0.25
C VAL A 251 -4.99 4.33 0.08
N ALA A 252 -3.89 4.25 -0.66
CA ALA A 252 -3.02 3.09 -0.71
C ALA A 252 -1.57 3.51 -0.50
N THR A 253 -0.70 2.55 -0.14
CA THR A 253 0.74 2.80 0.01
C THR A 253 1.52 1.97 -1.00
N ALA A 254 2.35 2.62 -1.80
CA ALA A 254 3.37 1.99 -2.62
C ALA A 254 4.70 1.93 -1.87
N TYR A 255 5.43 0.83 -2.03
CA TYR A 255 6.75 0.66 -1.40
C TYR A 255 7.79 1.49 -2.15
N GLY A 256 8.61 2.30 -1.49
CA GLY A 256 9.60 3.16 -2.16
C GLY A 256 9.04 4.39 -2.86
N ASP A 257 9.85 5.00 -3.73
CA ASP A 257 9.51 6.21 -4.50
C ASP A 257 8.84 5.84 -5.83
N TYR A 258 7.51 5.89 -5.83
CA TYR A 258 6.66 5.44 -6.94
C TYR A 258 6.27 6.61 -7.85
N HIS A 259 6.28 6.38 -9.17
CA HIS A 259 6.02 7.42 -10.19
C HIS A 259 4.98 6.99 -11.23
N GLY A 260 4.12 6.02 -10.91
CA GLY A 260 2.99 5.66 -11.77
C GLY A 260 1.88 6.72 -11.83
N ASP A 261 0.81 6.40 -12.55
CA ASP A 261 -0.25 7.34 -12.94
C ASP A 261 -1.17 7.77 -11.79
N GLU A 262 -1.16 7.05 -10.67
CA GLU A 262 -2.04 7.35 -9.55
C GLU A 262 -1.67 8.66 -8.86
N PRO A 263 -2.65 9.49 -8.46
CA PRO A 263 -2.35 10.75 -7.80
C PRO A 263 -1.60 10.52 -6.48
N VAL A 264 -0.43 11.16 -6.34
CA VAL A 264 0.40 11.08 -5.14
C VAL A 264 -0.04 12.12 -4.12
N LEU A 265 -0.36 11.69 -2.91
CA LEU A 265 -0.70 12.55 -1.78
C LEU A 265 0.57 13.00 -1.04
N LYS A 266 1.48 12.06 -0.77
CA LYS A 266 2.72 12.35 -0.06
C LYS A 266 3.78 11.30 -0.37
N ARG A 267 5.02 11.74 -0.60
CA ARG A 267 6.19 10.85 -0.63
C ARG A 267 6.85 10.88 0.74
N TYR A 268 6.81 9.75 1.42
CA TYR A 268 7.71 9.48 2.54
C TYR A 268 8.99 8.92 1.91
N GLY A 269 10.19 9.23 2.40
CA GLY A 269 11.45 8.81 1.74
C GLY A 269 11.67 7.28 1.59
N ARG A 270 10.66 6.45 1.92
CA ARG A 270 10.63 4.99 1.84
C ARG A 270 9.31 4.42 1.29
N SER A 271 8.31 5.26 1.08
CA SER A 271 6.99 4.82 0.62
C SER A 271 6.22 6.00 0.05
N THR A 272 5.33 5.72 -0.89
CA THR A 272 4.51 6.74 -1.53
C THR A 272 3.06 6.52 -1.16
N LEU A 273 2.41 7.54 -0.58
CA LEU A 273 1.00 7.54 -0.27
C LEU A 273 0.21 8.00 -1.49
N LEU A 274 -0.67 7.11 -1.96
CA LEU A 274 -1.47 7.29 -3.16
C LEU A 274 -2.91 7.61 -2.80
N ASN A 275 -3.55 8.42 -3.64
CA ASN A 275 -4.98 8.64 -3.63
C ASN A 275 -5.65 7.67 -4.60
N THR A 276 -6.38 6.71 -4.07
CA THR A 276 -7.09 5.72 -4.88
C THR A 276 -8.60 5.94 -4.90
N THR A 277 -9.07 7.06 -4.33
CA THR A 277 -10.49 7.47 -4.37
C THR A 277 -11.12 7.42 -5.77
N PRO A 278 -10.43 7.84 -6.86
CA PRO A 278 -10.99 7.78 -8.21
C PRO A 278 -11.39 6.38 -8.69
N ASN A 279 -10.88 5.31 -8.08
CA ASN A 279 -11.23 3.93 -8.43
C ASN A 279 -12.67 3.57 -8.03
N TYR A 280 -13.28 4.30 -7.08
CA TYR A 280 -14.56 3.92 -6.47
C TYR A 280 -15.72 4.83 -6.87
N ALA A 281 -15.44 6.12 -7.12
CA ALA A 281 -16.46 7.09 -7.46
C ALA A 281 -15.85 8.35 -8.13
N PRO A 282 -16.66 9.14 -8.85
CA PRO A 282 -16.25 10.44 -9.36
C PRO A 282 -15.78 11.38 -8.23
N THR A 283 -14.56 11.90 -8.38
CA THR A 283 -13.99 12.88 -7.45
C THR A 283 -14.28 14.32 -7.89
N ARG A 284 -13.98 15.26 -7.00
CA ARG A 284 -13.81 16.69 -7.30
C ARG A 284 -12.40 17.11 -6.93
N GLU A 285 -11.88 18.13 -7.59
CA GLU A 285 -10.62 18.77 -7.18
C GLU A 285 -10.94 19.88 -6.17
N LEU A 286 -10.38 19.78 -4.96
CA LEU A 286 -10.46 20.81 -3.93
C LEU A 286 -9.15 21.59 -3.89
N GLU A 287 -9.19 22.87 -4.23
CA GLU A 287 -8.06 23.80 -4.17
C GLU A 287 -8.23 24.73 -2.96
N LEU A 288 -7.30 24.64 -2.02
CA LEU A 288 -7.25 25.48 -0.82
C LEU A 288 -6.07 26.43 -0.92
N THR A 289 -6.30 27.73 -0.75
CA THR A 289 -5.25 28.75 -0.68
C THR A 289 -5.18 29.29 0.73
N LEU A 290 -4.06 29.09 1.42
CA LEU A 290 -3.84 29.61 2.77
C LEU A 290 -3.11 30.95 2.71
N LEU A 291 -3.70 31.97 3.34
CA LEU A 291 -3.12 33.30 3.49
C LEU A 291 -2.80 33.60 4.95
N ASN A 292 -1.65 34.23 5.18
CA ASN A 292 -1.25 34.71 6.50
C ASN A 292 -1.98 36.00 6.90
N ASN A 293 -1.73 36.50 8.11
CA ASN A 293 -2.37 37.72 8.65
C ASN A 293 -2.07 39.00 7.84
N SER A 294 -1.07 38.98 6.95
CA SER A 294 -0.76 40.10 6.03
C SER A 294 -1.43 39.92 4.65
N GLY A 295 -2.25 38.88 4.48
CA GLY A 295 -2.90 38.53 3.21
C GLY A 295 -1.95 37.92 2.17
N GLN A 296 -0.75 37.49 2.59
CA GLN A 296 0.25 36.87 1.70
C GLN A 296 0.14 35.34 1.73
N PRO A 297 0.52 34.64 0.66
CA PRO A 297 0.62 33.18 0.64
C PRO A 297 1.41 32.61 1.82
N ALA A 298 0.82 31.63 2.51
CA ALA A 298 1.47 30.92 3.61
C ALA A 298 2.04 29.60 3.07
N ALA A 299 3.29 29.62 2.61
CA ALA A 299 3.97 28.49 1.99
C ALA A 299 4.57 27.51 3.02
N GLY A 300 4.52 26.21 2.73
CA GLY A 300 5.04 25.14 3.61
C GLY A 300 4.22 24.92 4.88
N GLU A 301 3.05 25.53 4.99
CA GLU A 301 2.15 25.40 6.14
C GLU A 301 1.26 24.16 5.99
N ARG A 302 0.92 23.57 7.13
CA ARG A 302 0.15 22.32 7.17
C ARG A 302 -1.35 22.58 7.13
N ILE A 303 -2.03 21.97 6.18
CA ILE A 303 -3.49 21.87 6.11
C ILE A 303 -3.90 20.45 6.47
N VAL A 304 -4.76 20.31 7.48
CA VAL A 304 -5.29 19.03 7.94
C VAL A 304 -6.74 18.88 7.50
N PHE A 305 -7.01 17.83 6.76
CA PHE A 305 -8.32 17.42 6.31
C PHE A 305 -8.92 16.45 7.33
N ASN A 306 -10.03 16.85 7.95
CA ASN A 306 -10.68 16.10 9.02
C ASN A 306 -12.09 15.65 8.63
N LEU A 307 -12.49 14.51 9.18
CA LEU A 307 -13.83 13.94 9.05
C LEU A 307 -14.46 13.79 10.44
N PHE A 308 -15.77 13.91 10.52
CA PHE A 308 -16.48 13.59 11.75
C PHE A 308 -16.71 12.08 11.84
N ASN A 309 -16.15 11.42 12.85
CA ASN A 309 -16.26 9.99 13.07
C ASN A 309 -15.97 9.64 14.54
N PHE A 310 -16.57 8.57 15.05
CA PHE A 310 -16.46 8.14 16.45
C PHE A 310 -16.78 9.27 17.45
N GLY A 311 -17.75 10.13 17.11
CA GLY A 311 -18.13 11.29 17.93
C GLY A 311 -17.08 12.39 18.04
N SER A 312 -16.07 12.42 17.15
CA SER A 312 -14.98 13.40 17.18
C SER A 312 -14.59 13.89 15.78
N ILE A 313 -13.82 14.98 15.74
CA ILE A 313 -13.15 15.47 14.53
C ILE A 313 -11.83 14.69 14.38
N MET A 314 -11.78 13.81 13.39
CA MET A 314 -10.68 12.89 13.18
C MET A 314 -9.77 13.37 12.03
N PRO A 315 -8.46 13.54 12.26
CA PRO A 315 -7.53 13.92 11.20
C PRO A 315 -7.35 12.77 10.22
N SER A 316 -7.73 12.97 8.96
CA SER A 316 -7.68 11.96 7.90
C SER A 316 -6.43 12.12 7.04
N LEU A 317 -6.07 13.35 6.67
CA LEU A 317 -4.90 13.63 5.83
C LEU A 317 -4.30 14.97 6.23
N ALA A 318 -2.98 15.09 6.10
CA ALA A 318 -2.32 16.37 6.19
C ALA A 318 -1.42 16.61 4.98
N LEU A 319 -1.61 17.75 4.35
CA LEU A 319 -0.84 18.22 3.20
C LEU A 319 -0.16 19.54 3.55
N GLU A 320 0.88 19.87 2.80
CA GLU A 320 1.64 21.12 2.93
C GLU A 320 1.31 22.02 1.74
N THR A 321 1.23 23.32 1.96
CA THR A 321 1.02 24.30 0.91
C THR A 321 2.29 24.51 0.07
N ASP A 322 2.11 24.76 -1.22
CA ASP A 322 3.19 25.12 -2.14
C ASP A 322 3.68 26.57 -1.94
N SER A 323 4.57 27.04 -2.81
CA SER A 323 5.12 28.41 -2.76
C SER A 323 4.06 29.51 -2.91
N ASP A 324 2.92 29.19 -3.52
CA ASP A 324 1.79 30.10 -3.71
C ASP A 324 0.74 29.95 -2.59
N GLY A 325 1.06 29.18 -1.53
CA GLY A 325 0.16 28.93 -0.42
C GLY A 325 -0.98 27.96 -0.78
N VAL A 326 -0.86 27.23 -1.89
CA VAL A 326 -1.93 26.39 -2.42
C VAL A 326 -1.72 24.92 -2.06
N CYS A 327 -2.81 24.24 -1.75
CA CYS A 327 -2.90 22.79 -1.59
C CYS A 327 -4.07 22.26 -2.41
N ARG A 328 -3.86 21.15 -3.14
CA ARG A 328 -4.89 20.51 -3.96
C ARG A 328 -5.15 19.08 -3.50
N LEU A 329 -6.41 18.68 -3.47
CA LEU A 329 -6.82 17.33 -3.12
C LEU A 329 -7.97 16.84 -4.03
N PRO A 330 -7.75 15.80 -4.84
CA PRO A 330 -8.85 15.05 -5.43
C PRO A 330 -9.59 14.30 -4.31
N CYS A 331 -10.88 14.57 -4.09
CA CYS A 331 -11.64 13.96 -2.99
C CYS A 331 -13.08 13.64 -3.37
N GLY A 332 -13.75 12.89 -2.49
CA GLY A 332 -15.20 12.68 -2.57
C GLY A 332 -16.00 13.99 -2.48
N LYS A 333 -17.22 13.97 -3.01
CA LYS A 333 -18.12 15.13 -3.09
C LYS A 333 -18.95 15.30 -1.81
N GLY A 334 -18.28 15.52 -0.69
CA GLY A 334 -18.90 15.78 0.61
C GLY A 334 -18.24 16.95 1.36
N ASN A 335 -18.69 17.17 2.58
CA ASN A 335 -18.18 18.22 3.44
C ASN A 335 -16.81 17.85 4.03
N TRP A 336 -15.92 18.83 4.13
CA TRP A 336 -14.64 18.69 4.84
C TRP A 336 -14.62 19.60 6.06
N LEU A 337 -14.04 19.12 7.15
CA LEU A 337 -13.60 19.97 8.25
C LEU A 337 -12.10 20.19 8.10
N ILE A 338 -11.68 21.39 7.74
CA ILE A 338 -10.27 21.72 7.57
C ILE A 338 -9.76 22.35 8.86
N SER A 339 -8.59 21.94 9.31
CA SER A 339 -7.84 22.67 10.31
C SER A 339 -6.48 23.11 9.80
N THR A 340 -6.08 24.32 10.17
CA THR A 340 -4.80 24.93 9.79
C THR A 340 -4.13 25.46 11.05
N GLY A 341 -2.80 25.59 11.02
CA GLY A 341 -2.04 26.19 12.10
C GLY A 341 -1.22 27.38 11.60
N TYR A 342 -1.15 28.46 12.37
CA TYR A 342 -0.23 29.58 12.12
C TYR A 342 0.17 30.21 13.45
N ASN A 343 1.47 30.41 13.71
CA ASN A 343 1.99 31.05 14.94
C ASN A 343 1.45 30.48 16.28
N ASN A 344 1.31 29.16 16.40
CA ASN A 344 0.72 28.43 17.55
C ASN A 344 -0.81 28.54 17.71
N ASP A 345 -1.48 29.26 16.83
CA ASP A 345 -2.95 29.28 16.76
C ASP A 345 -3.45 28.18 15.81
N ILE A 346 -4.64 27.65 16.10
CA ILE A 346 -5.31 26.62 15.28
C ILE A 346 -6.64 27.19 14.80
N PHE A 347 -6.89 27.08 13.51
CA PHE A 347 -8.13 27.54 12.87
C PHE A 347 -8.90 26.34 12.30
N PHE A 348 -10.22 26.43 12.32
CA PHE A 348 -11.11 25.42 11.73
C PHE A 348 -11.98 26.05 10.65
N HIS A 349 -12.24 25.32 9.57
CA HIS A 349 -13.11 25.74 8.48
C HIS A 349 -14.02 24.58 8.06
N HIS A 350 -15.34 24.84 7.96
CA HIS A 350 -16.29 23.87 7.43
C HIS A 350 -16.54 24.14 5.94
N LEU A 351 -16.05 23.25 5.08
CA LEU A 351 -16.21 23.34 3.64
C LEU A 351 -17.39 22.49 3.17
N LYS A 352 -18.21 23.05 2.29
CA LYS A 352 -19.37 22.37 1.73
C LYS A 352 -18.98 21.50 0.54
N ALA A 353 -19.84 20.55 0.20
CA ALA A 353 -19.61 19.58 -0.89
C ALA A 353 -19.36 20.20 -2.28
N ASP A 354 -19.89 21.40 -2.52
CA ASP A 354 -19.78 22.17 -3.77
C ASP A 354 -18.60 23.16 -3.79
N SER A 355 -17.80 23.23 -2.71
CA SER A 355 -16.68 24.16 -2.61
C SER A 355 -15.49 23.66 -3.44
N GLU A 356 -15.14 24.30 -4.55
CA GLU A 356 -14.00 23.90 -5.40
C GLU A 356 -12.72 24.67 -5.08
N LYS A 357 -12.81 26.00 -5.01
CA LYS A 357 -11.69 26.90 -4.69
C LYS A 357 -12.01 27.70 -3.45
N VAL A 358 -11.19 27.57 -2.41
CA VAL A 358 -11.43 28.22 -1.12
C VAL A 358 -10.17 28.94 -0.65
N ILE A 359 -10.31 30.20 -0.26
CA ILE A 359 -9.27 30.95 0.43
C ILE A 359 -9.50 30.78 1.93
N LEU A 360 -8.49 30.26 2.62
CA LEU A 360 -8.44 30.13 4.07
C LEU A 360 -7.58 31.26 4.61
N ARG A 361 -8.10 32.01 5.58
CA ARG A 361 -7.34 33.08 6.24
C ARG A 361 -7.20 32.78 7.72
N SER A 362 -6.00 33.04 8.24
CA SER A 362 -5.67 32.88 9.66
C SER A 362 -6.39 33.89 10.58
N ASP A 363 -7.11 34.89 10.05
CA ASP A 363 -7.92 35.83 10.83
C ASP A 363 -9.44 35.55 10.76
N GLU A 364 -9.87 34.69 9.83
CA GLU A 364 -11.26 34.26 9.67
C GLU A 364 -11.59 33.12 10.64
N LEU A 365 -11.81 33.50 11.90
CA LEU A 365 -12.21 32.62 12.99
C LEU A 365 -13.54 31.90 12.72
N THR A 366 -13.47 30.58 12.55
CA THR A 366 -14.47 29.71 13.19
C THR A 366 -13.84 29.20 14.48
N ASP A 367 -14.06 29.94 15.55
CA ASP A 367 -13.72 29.49 16.91
C ASP A 367 -14.33 28.10 17.14
N ILE A 368 -13.67 27.21 17.89
CA ILE A 368 -14.27 25.92 18.27
C ILE A 368 -15.62 26.18 18.98
N GLU A 369 -15.74 27.32 19.68
CA GLU A 369 -16.97 27.81 20.32
C GLU A 369 -18.12 28.11 19.33
N ARG A 370 -17.85 28.24 18.02
CA ARG A 370 -18.87 28.44 16.97
C ARG A 370 -19.30 27.16 16.26
N LEU A 371 -18.53 26.07 16.37
CA LEU A 371 -18.94 24.75 15.89
C LEU A 371 -19.86 24.04 16.92
N THR A 372 -20.82 24.77 17.49
CA THR A 372 -21.82 24.20 18.42
C THR A 372 -22.82 23.30 17.69
N GLU A 373 -23.09 23.61 16.42
CA GLU A 373 -23.95 22.82 15.54
C GLU A 373 -23.48 22.95 14.09
N PHE A 374 -23.32 21.83 13.39
CA PHE A 374 -23.05 21.81 11.96
C PHE A 374 -23.68 20.58 11.32
N THR A 375 -24.04 20.69 10.04
CA THR A 375 -24.49 19.55 9.25
C THR A 375 -23.34 18.99 8.44
N PHE A 376 -22.96 17.75 8.70
CA PHE A 376 -21.97 17.02 7.91
C PHE A 376 -22.67 16.23 6.80
N THR A 377 -22.34 16.55 5.54
CA THR A 377 -22.93 15.89 4.37
C THR A 377 -21.88 15.01 3.72
N PRO A 378 -22.01 13.67 3.79
CA PRO A 378 -21.15 12.76 3.04
C PRO A 378 -21.47 12.83 1.54
N PRO A 379 -20.63 12.24 0.67
CA PRO A 379 -20.98 12.03 -0.72
C PRO A 379 -22.34 11.33 -0.88
N PRO A 380 -23.11 11.68 -1.92
CA PRO A 380 -24.43 11.13 -2.16
C PRO A 380 -24.36 9.61 -2.38
N GLU A 381 -25.46 8.91 -2.08
CA GLU A 381 -25.52 7.47 -2.32
C GLU A 381 -25.39 7.17 -3.82
N PRO A 382 -24.51 6.25 -4.23
CA PRO A 382 -24.29 5.96 -5.62
C PRO A 382 -25.46 5.16 -6.19
N GLN A 383 -25.84 5.44 -7.44
CA GLN A 383 -26.85 4.66 -8.16
C GLN A 383 -26.23 3.38 -8.73
N LEU A 384 -25.85 2.46 -7.85
CA LEU A 384 -25.33 1.14 -8.24
C LEU A 384 -26.47 0.15 -8.37
N LEU A 385 -26.45 -0.63 -9.46
CA LEU A 385 -27.32 -1.78 -9.59
C LEU A 385 -26.99 -2.79 -8.47
N PRO A 386 -28.00 -3.43 -7.86
CA PRO A 386 -27.74 -4.51 -6.91
C PRO A 386 -27.03 -5.65 -7.63
N PHE A 387 -26.02 -6.21 -6.98
CA PHE A 387 -25.36 -7.42 -7.48
C PHE A 387 -26.35 -8.57 -7.56
N ALA A 388 -26.18 -9.43 -8.57
CA ALA A 388 -26.94 -10.67 -8.66
C ALA A 388 -26.64 -11.53 -7.42
N PRO A 389 -27.64 -12.20 -6.82
CA PRO A 389 -27.39 -13.17 -5.75
C PRO A 389 -26.38 -14.23 -6.17
N HIS A 390 -25.62 -14.76 -5.21
CA HIS A 390 -24.74 -15.91 -5.48
C HIS A 390 -25.57 -17.09 -5.98
N ASP A 391 -25.03 -17.82 -6.95
CA ASP A 391 -25.65 -19.06 -7.40
C ASP A 391 -25.42 -20.21 -6.40
N SER A 392 -26.11 -21.33 -6.61
CA SER A 392 -26.04 -22.47 -5.69
C SER A 392 -24.68 -23.17 -5.66
N LEU A 393 -23.87 -23.07 -6.72
CA LEU A 393 -22.54 -23.69 -6.77
C LEU A 393 -21.56 -22.84 -5.96
N PHE A 394 -21.61 -21.52 -6.14
CA PHE A 394 -20.82 -20.57 -5.37
C PHE A 394 -21.11 -20.68 -3.87
N SER A 395 -22.40 -20.69 -3.48
CA SER A 395 -22.76 -20.85 -2.07
C SER A 395 -22.30 -22.19 -1.46
N ARG A 396 -22.33 -23.28 -2.24
CA ARG A 396 -21.83 -24.59 -1.78
C ARG A 396 -20.30 -24.59 -1.64
N ARG A 397 -19.60 -23.89 -2.53
CA ARG A 397 -18.15 -23.73 -2.45
C ARG A 397 -17.78 -22.99 -1.16
N LEU A 398 -18.38 -21.84 -0.88
CA LEU A 398 -18.15 -21.09 0.36
C LEU A 398 -18.39 -21.94 1.61
N ALA A 399 -19.51 -22.69 1.67
CA ALA A 399 -19.79 -23.56 2.81
C ALA A 399 -18.75 -24.68 3.00
N THR A 400 -18.15 -25.17 1.90
CA THR A 400 -17.07 -26.16 1.95
C THR A 400 -15.78 -25.52 2.48
N GLU A 401 -15.46 -24.30 2.02
CA GLU A 401 -14.30 -23.54 2.45
C GLU A 401 -14.40 -23.16 3.93
N ASP A 402 -15.58 -22.77 4.40
CA ASP A 402 -15.88 -22.57 5.82
C ASP A 402 -15.59 -23.83 6.64
N SER A 403 -16.04 -24.99 6.15
CA SER A 403 -15.82 -26.29 6.82
C SER A 403 -14.34 -26.67 6.88
N LEU A 404 -13.57 -26.40 5.81
CA LEU A 404 -12.13 -26.62 5.78
C LEU A 404 -11.41 -25.75 6.82
N ARG A 405 -11.78 -24.46 6.89
CA ARG A 405 -11.24 -23.52 7.87
C ARG A 405 -11.47 -24.00 9.30
N GLU A 406 -12.69 -24.43 9.62
CA GLU A 406 -13.01 -24.94 10.95
C GLU A 406 -12.14 -26.15 11.32
N ILE A 407 -11.97 -27.12 10.42
CA ILE A 407 -11.14 -28.32 10.66
C ILE A 407 -9.67 -27.95 10.91
N GLU A 408 -9.10 -27.09 10.06
CA GLU A 408 -7.67 -26.71 10.14
C GLU A 408 -7.37 -25.86 11.38
N VAL A 409 -8.30 -24.96 11.77
CA VAL A 409 -8.17 -24.20 13.02
C VAL A 409 -8.02 -25.15 14.20
N TRP A 410 -8.87 -26.18 14.33
CA TRP A 410 -8.76 -27.12 15.46
C TRP A 410 -7.45 -27.91 15.49
N LYS A 411 -6.86 -28.22 14.32
CA LYS A 411 -5.55 -28.89 14.23
C LYS A 411 -4.38 -28.00 14.69
N ALA A 412 -4.49 -26.68 14.53
CA ALA A 412 -3.45 -25.75 14.96
C ALA A 412 -3.37 -25.59 16.50
N TRP A 413 -4.45 -25.96 17.22
CA TRP A 413 -4.53 -25.89 18.69
C TRP A 413 -4.37 -27.26 19.39
N SER A 414 -4.41 -28.37 18.65
CA SER A 414 -4.18 -29.74 19.13
C SER A 414 -2.72 -30.16 18.97
#